data_AF-A0AAV7HIL6-F1
#
_entry.id   AF-A0AAV7HIL6-F1
#
_cell.length_a   1.000
_cell.length_b   1.000
_cell.length_c   1.000
_cell.angle_alpha   90.00
_cell.angle_beta   90.00
_cell.angle_gamma   90.00
#
_symmetry.space_group_name_H-M   'P 1'
#
loop_
_entity.id
_entity.type
_entity.pdbx_description
1 polymer ?
#
loop_
_entity_poly.entity_id
_entity_poly.type
_entity_poly.pdbx_seq_one_letter_code
_entity_poly.pdbx_strand_id
1 'polypeptide(L)'
;MVMGFEAFISLLTDFLQDEAVMLLRELKIGHLNELPYLSSLKLHYFKDQSIQTEGQQLEVEVQLDMTIPPYSLRKFGLYDFFGRCFPKWMALSLFQFCVSLLIKLEFKGISSWTQLPSLGQLFQLKQLKIQATTKVKNIGPEFLGVGINSTTKIAFQKLEMVYINKMDELEE
;
A
#
# COMPACT_ATOMS: atom_id res chain seq x y z
N MET A 1 4.79 25.97 -22.81
CA MET A 1 3.43 26.06 -22.27
C MET A 1 3.22 24.83 -21.41
N VAL A 2 3.41 24.96 -20.09
CA VAL A 2 3.26 23.84 -19.16
C VAL A 2 1.76 23.61 -18.99
N MET A 3 1.28 22.41 -19.29
CA MET A 3 -0.12 22.08 -19.00
C MET A 3 -0.38 22.32 -17.52
N GLY A 4 -1.48 23.04 -17.20
CA GLY A 4 -1.87 23.30 -15.83
C GLY A 4 -2.13 21.99 -15.08
N PHE A 5 -1.74 21.96 -13.80
CA PHE A 5 -1.89 20.83 -12.88
C PHE A 5 -3.29 20.16 -12.94
N GLU A 6 -4.35 20.96 -13.08
CA GLU A 6 -5.71 20.42 -13.21
C GLU A 6 -5.99 19.71 -14.54
N ALA A 7 -5.37 20.19 -15.63
CA ALA A 7 -5.49 19.55 -16.94
C ALA A 7 -4.73 18.21 -17.00
N PHE A 8 -3.65 18.05 -16.23
CA PHE A 8 -2.89 16.79 -16.14
C PHE A 8 -3.62 15.72 -15.31
N ILE A 9 -4.22 16.12 -14.17
CA ILE A 9 -5.06 15.23 -13.37
C ILE A 9 -6.32 14.84 -14.17
N SER A 10 -7.00 15.79 -14.81
CA SER A 10 -8.16 15.50 -15.65
C SER A 10 -7.79 14.57 -16.81
N LEU A 11 -6.66 14.79 -17.50
CA LEU A 11 -6.24 13.89 -18.59
C LEU A 11 -5.97 12.45 -18.13
N LEU A 12 -5.44 12.26 -16.91
CA LEU A 12 -5.16 10.93 -16.37
C LEU A 12 -6.42 10.23 -15.86
N THR A 13 -7.35 10.96 -15.22
CA THR A 13 -8.64 10.42 -14.80
C THR A 13 -9.59 10.17 -15.98
N ASP A 14 -9.52 11.00 -17.03
CA ASP A 14 -10.32 10.83 -18.25
C ASP A 14 -9.84 9.65 -19.09
N PHE A 15 -8.57 9.22 -18.97
CA PHE A 15 -8.05 8.07 -19.70
C PHE A 15 -8.30 6.72 -19.03
N LEU A 16 -8.55 6.68 -17.72
CA LEU A 16 -8.77 5.46 -16.96
C LEU A 16 -9.81 5.70 -15.86
N GLN A 17 -11.07 5.44 -16.18
CA GLN A 17 -12.22 5.65 -15.30
C GLN A 17 -12.20 4.80 -13.99
N ASP A 18 -11.22 3.89 -13.85
CA ASP A 18 -11.07 2.96 -12.74
C ASP A 18 -9.66 2.91 -12.11
N GLU A 19 -8.66 3.60 -12.68
CA GLU A 19 -7.26 3.44 -12.27
C GLU A 19 -6.55 4.78 -12.14
N ALA A 20 -6.28 5.18 -10.89
CA ALA A 20 -5.40 6.31 -10.62
C ALA A 20 -3.97 5.82 -10.36
N VAL A 21 -3.06 6.21 -11.24
CA VAL A 21 -1.62 6.11 -11.02
C VAL A 21 -1.15 7.50 -10.61
N MET A 22 -0.90 7.70 -9.31
CA MET A 22 -0.55 9.01 -8.78
C MET A 22 0.89 9.03 -8.25
N LEU A 23 1.62 10.09 -8.60
CA LEU A 23 2.87 10.42 -7.94
C LEU A 23 2.55 11.09 -6.61
N LEU A 24 3.14 10.61 -5.52
CA LEU A 24 2.75 11.05 -4.18
C LEU A 24 2.99 12.54 -3.93
N ARG A 25 3.96 13.15 -4.60
CA ARG A 25 4.20 14.62 -4.56
C ARG A 25 3.01 15.44 -5.07
N GLU A 26 2.08 14.82 -5.79
CA GLU A 26 0.87 15.44 -6.35
C GLU A 26 -0.36 15.17 -5.48
N LEU A 27 -0.26 14.27 -4.49
CA LEU A 27 -1.31 14.02 -3.52
C LEU A 27 -1.36 15.15 -2.50
N LYS A 28 -2.41 15.98 -2.60
CA LYS A 28 -2.80 16.85 -1.50
C LYS A 28 -3.61 16.04 -0.48
N ILE A 29 -3.39 16.35 0.80
CA ILE A 29 -4.09 15.76 1.94
C ILE A 29 -5.60 15.89 1.72
N GLY A 30 -6.35 14.79 1.86
CA GLY A 30 -7.82 14.76 1.80
C GLY A 30 -8.45 14.37 0.46
N HIS A 31 -7.76 14.48 -0.67
CA HIS A 31 -8.36 14.22 -2.00
C HIS A 31 -8.82 12.77 -2.23
N LEU A 32 -8.21 11.78 -1.58
CA LEU A 32 -8.58 10.37 -1.79
C LEU A 32 -9.99 10.03 -1.26
N ASN A 33 -10.44 10.72 -0.20
CA ASN A 33 -11.79 10.54 0.33
C ASN A 33 -12.86 11.18 -0.58
N GLU A 34 -12.46 12.11 -1.45
CA GLU A 34 -13.33 12.79 -2.41
C GLU A 34 -13.50 12.01 -3.72
N LEU A 35 -12.82 10.88 -3.87
CA LEU A 35 -12.91 9.98 -5.03
C LEU A 35 -13.64 8.68 -4.66
N PRO A 36 -14.97 8.72 -4.42
CA PRO A 36 -15.73 7.54 -3.97
C PRO A 36 -15.76 6.41 -4.99
N TYR A 37 -15.44 6.68 -6.26
CA TYR A 37 -15.39 5.69 -7.33
C TYR A 37 -14.01 5.06 -7.52
N LEU A 38 -13.00 5.50 -6.77
CA LEU A 38 -11.63 5.01 -6.95
C LEU A 38 -11.52 3.54 -6.56
N SER A 39 -11.38 2.67 -7.57
CA SER A 39 -11.28 1.22 -7.37
C SER A 39 -9.83 0.73 -7.39
N SER A 40 -8.89 1.49 -7.97
CA SER A 40 -7.47 1.13 -8.04
C SER A 40 -6.56 2.31 -7.76
N LEU A 41 -5.65 2.14 -6.79
CA LEU A 41 -4.65 3.13 -6.37
C LEU A 41 -3.26 2.52 -6.44
N LYS A 42 -2.37 3.15 -7.19
CA LYS A 42 -0.95 2.79 -7.24
C LYS A 42 -0.09 3.99 -6.84
N LEU A 43 0.74 3.81 -5.84
CA LEU A 43 1.67 4.81 -5.31
C LEU A 43 3.10 4.41 -5.66
N HIS A 44 3.76 5.27 -6.43
CA HIS A 44 5.15 5.09 -6.83
C HIS A 44 6.04 6.12 -6.14
N TYR A 45 7.08 5.63 -5.46
CA TYR A 45 8.10 6.45 -4.83
C TYR A 45 9.38 6.34 -5.64
N PHE A 46 9.88 7.45 -6.15
CA PHE A 46 11.15 7.41 -6.85
C PHE A 46 12.29 7.47 -5.84
N LYS A 47 13.10 6.41 -5.80
CA LYS A 47 14.39 6.43 -5.13
C LYS A 47 15.33 7.28 -5.98
N ASP A 48 15.52 8.54 -5.60
CA ASP A 48 16.63 9.32 -6.14
C ASP A 48 17.95 8.61 -5.72
N GLN A 49 18.96 8.64 -6.58
CA GLN A 49 20.23 7.92 -6.36
C GLN A 49 21.05 8.49 -5.20
N SER A 50 20.58 9.57 -4.57
CA SER A 50 21.14 10.18 -3.38
C SER A 50 20.81 9.38 -2.10
N ILE A 51 21.67 9.48 -1.09
CA ILE A 51 21.43 8.93 0.24
C ILE A 51 20.20 9.61 0.82
N GLN A 52 19.13 8.86 1.02
CA GLN A 52 17.90 9.36 1.62
C GLN A 52 18.19 9.84 3.03
N THR A 53 17.87 11.11 3.30
CA THR A 53 18.00 11.68 4.64
C THR A 53 16.86 11.18 5.53
N GLU A 54 17.09 11.15 6.84
CA GLU A 54 16.04 10.82 7.80
C GLU A 54 14.80 11.74 7.66
N GLY A 55 15.02 13.02 7.33
CA GLY A 55 13.94 13.97 7.06
C GLY A 55 13.05 13.56 5.88
N GLN A 56 13.65 13.11 4.77
CA GLN A 56 12.90 12.66 3.60
C GLN A 56 12.11 11.38 3.88
N GLN A 57 12.67 10.46 4.67
CA GLN A 57 11.98 9.24 5.09
C GLN A 57 10.74 9.55 5.93
N LEU A 58 10.88 10.49 6.88
CA LEU A 58 9.76 10.95 7.70
C LEU A 58 8.68 11.64 6.86
N GLU A 59 9.07 12.45 5.88
CA GLU A 59 8.11 13.14 5.00
C GLU A 59 7.25 12.15 4.20
N VAL A 60 7.86 11.12 3.60
CA VAL A 60 7.12 10.11 2.85
C VAL A 60 6.25 9.22 3.72
N GLU A 61 6.68 8.91 4.95
CA GLU A 61 5.87 8.22 5.96
C GLU A 61 4.64 9.05 6.33
N VAL A 62 4.85 10.33 6.63
CA VAL A 62 3.81 11.27 7.02
C VAL A 62 2.80 11.48 5.88
N GLN A 63 3.26 11.58 4.64
CA GLN A 63 2.37 11.64 3.48
C GLN A 63 1.59 10.33 3.28
N LEU A 64 2.23 9.16 3.42
CA LEU A 64 1.55 7.87 3.29
C LEU A 64 0.50 7.66 4.40
N ASP A 65 0.78 8.12 5.61
CA ASP A 65 -0.16 8.12 6.74
C ASP A 65 -1.41 8.96 6.44
N MET A 66 -1.25 10.06 5.70
CA MET A 66 -2.35 10.94 5.31
C MET A 66 -3.15 10.45 4.10
N THR A 67 -2.60 9.49 3.33
CA THR A 67 -3.29 8.85 2.20
C THR A 67 -4.18 7.69 2.64
N ILE A 68 -5.15 7.99 3.52
CA ILE A 68 -6.15 7.00 3.95
C ILE A 68 -6.94 6.56 2.69
N PRO A 69 -6.94 5.25 2.34
CA PRO A 69 -7.63 4.81 1.14
C PRO A 69 -9.16 4.86 1.29
N PRO A 70 -9.91 5.14 0.21
CA PRO A 70 -11.36 5.11 0.25
C PRO A 70 -11.89 3.68 0.39
N TYR A 71 -13.06 3.52 1.01
CA TYR A 71 -13.71 2.22 1.23
C TYR A 71 -13.99 1.43 -0.07
N SER A 72 -14.17 2.14 -1.18
CA SER A 72 -14.42 1.55 -2.50
C SER A 72 -13.19 0.89 -3.11
N LEU A 73 -12.00 1.09 -2.55
CA LEU A 73 -10.76 0.61 -3.13
C LEU A 73 -10.73 -0.92 -3.24
N ARG A 74 -10.48 -1.42 -4.44
CA ARG A 74 -10.35 -2.85 -4.77
C ARG A 74 -8.91 -3.27 -5.00
N LYS A 75 -8.05 -2.36 -5.45
CA LYS A 75 -6.65 -2.65 -5.80
C LYS A 75 -5.75 -1.59 -5.19
N PHE A 76 -4.74 -2.02 -4.44
CA PHE A 76 -3.72 -1.14 -3.87
C PHE A 76 -2.32 -1.62 -4.27
N GLY A 77 -1.47 -0.69 -4.69
CA GLY A 77 -0.08 -0.95 -4.99
C GLY A 77 0.84 0.10 -4.38
N LEU A 78 1.90 -0.33 -3.69
CA LEU A 78 2.95 0.52 -3.16
C LEU A 78 4.29 0.08 -3.72
N TYR A 79 4.96 0.99 -4.41
CA TYR A 79 6.17 0.73 -5.18
C TYR A 79 7.30 1.65 -4.72
N ASP A 80 8.46 1.04 -4.47
CA ASP A 80 9.75 1.70 -4.23
C ASP A 80 9.74 2.66 -3.02
N PHE A 81 8.84 2.41 -2.06
CA PHE A 81 8.72 3.18 -0.83
C PHE A 81 9.97 3.07 0.03
N PHE A 82 10.50 4.20 0.46
CA PHE A 82 11.76 4.30 1.21
C PHE A 82 11.59 4.82 2.64
N GLY A 83 10.35 5.05 3.09
CA GLY A 83 10.04 5.31 4.49
C GLY A 83 10.26 4.06 5.36
N ARG A 84 10.63 4.25 6.61
CA ARG A 84 11.10 3.19 7.53
C ARG A 84 9.98 2.31 8.06
N CYS A 85 8.78 2.86 8.19
CA CYS A 85 7.63 2.18 8.76
C CYS A 85 6.49 2.07 7.73
N PHE A 86 5.67 1.02 7.85
CA PHE A 86 4.38 0.99 7.17
C PHE A 86 3.40 1.98 7.82
N PRO A 87 2.42 2.52 7.08
CA PRO A 87 1.57 3.59 7.59
C PRO A 87 0.64 3.11 8.71
N LYS A 88 0.23 4.02 9.59
CA LYS A 88 -0.60 3.75 10.77
C LYS A 88 -1.94 3.12 10.43
N TRP A 89 -2.52 3.48 9.29
CA TRP A 89 -3.78 2.89 8.82
C TRP A 89 -3.63 1.43 8.36
N MET A 90 -2.40 0.91 8.17
CA MET A 90 -2.09 -0.52 7.98
C MET A 90 -1.76 -1.25 9.29
N ALA A 91 -1.45 -0.52 10.36
CA ALA A 91 -0.96 -1.07 11.63
C ALA A 91 -2.06 -1.50 12.61
N LEU A 92 -3.32 -1.18 12.33
CA LEU A 92 -4.42 -1.23 13.29
C LEU A 92 -5.71 -1.77 12.64
N SER A 93 -6.73 -2.02 13.46
CA SER A 93 -8.08 -2.42 13.05
C SER A 93 -8.71 -1.52 11.98
N LEU A 94 -8.21 -0.29 11.84
CA LEU A 94 -8.59 0.65 10.77
C LEU A 94 -8.31 0.09 9.38
N PHE A 95 -7.28 -0.73 9.20
CA PHE A 95 -6.95 -1.34 7.91
C PHE A 95 -8.11 -2.19 7.40
N GLN A 96 -8.68 -3.03 8.27
CA GLN A 96 -9.86 -3.84 7.94
C GLN A 96 -11.05 -2.96 7.53
N PHE A 97 -11.28 -1.82 8.20
CA PHE A 97 -12.39 -0.93 7.86
C PHE A 97 -12.16 -0.17 6.56
N CYS A 98 -10.99 0.44 6.37
CA CYS A 98 -10.68 1.29 5.22
C CYS A 98 -10.56 0.50 3.92
N VAL A 99 -10.06 -0.74 3.96
CA VAL A 99 -9.80 -1.55 2.76
C VAL A 99 -10.50 -2.92 2.80
N SER A 100 -11.67 -3.02 3.44
CA SER A 100 -12.42 -4.29 3.55
C SER A 100 -12.77 -4.95 2.21
N LEU A 101 -12.85 -4.16 1.13
CA LEU A 101 -13.21 -4.62 -0.21
C LEU A 101 -11.99 -4.87 -1.10
N LEU A 102 -10.78 -4.83 -0.54
CA LEU A 102 -9.55 -5.00 -1.29
C LEU A 102 -9.44 -6.42 -1.85
N ILE A 103 -9.29 -6.51 -3.17
CA ILE A 103 -9.16 -7.76 -3.92
C ILE A 103 -7.69 -8.03 -4.28
N LYS A 104 -6.92 -6.97 -4.54
CA LYS A 104 -5.51 -7.07 -4.91
C LYS A 104 -4.63 -6.12 -4.10
N LEU A 105 -3.52 -6.66 -3.59
CA LEU A 105 -2.51 -5.91 -2.85
C LEU A 105 -1.11 -6.22 -3.42
N GLU A 106 -0.35 -5.17 -3.74
CA GLU A 106 1.01 -5.29 -4.28
C GLU A 106 1.99 -4.39 -3.54
N PHE A 107 3.04 -4.98 -2.99
CA PHE A 107 4.20 -4.30 -2.42
C PHE A 107 5.43 -4.65 -3.24
N LYS A 108 6.15 -3.65 -3.73
CA LYS A 108 7.34 -3.86 -4.55
C LYS A 108 8.45 -2.88 -4.21
N GLY A 109 9.68 -3.37 -4.04
CA GLY A 109 10.87 -2.51 -3.90
C GLY A 109 10.97 -1.79 -2.56
N ILE A 110 10.29 -2.28 -1.52
CA ILE A 110 10.29 -1.67 -0.19
C ILE A 110 11.46 -2.24 0.62
N SER A 111 12.62 -1.60 0.52
CA SER A 111 13.86 -2.08 1.15
C SER A 111 14.03 -1.65 2.62
N SER A 112 13.04 -0.97 3.19
CA SER A 112 13.12 -0.35 4.52
C SER A 112 12.35 -1.12 5.60
N TRP A 113 11.27 -1.82 5.23
CA TRP A 113 10.45 -2.56 6.17
C TRP A 113 11.16 -3.82 6.65
N THR A 114 11.20 -3.99 7.97
CA THR A 114 11.73 -5.20 8.65
C THR A 114 10.64 -6.21 8.98
N GLN A 115 9.38 -5.77 8.98
CA GLN A 115 8.19 -6.58 9.24
C GLN A 115 7.08 -6.17 8.27
N LEU A 116 6.19 -7.10 7.96
CA LEU A 116 5.01 -6.84 7.15
C LEU A 116 3.82 -6.44 8.04
N PRO A 117 2.90 -5.59 7.54
CA PRO A 117 1.64 -5.33 8.23
C PRO A 117 0.80 -6.62 8.34
N SER A 118 -0.15 -6.63 9.27
CA SER A 118 -1.09 -7.74 9.40
C SER A 118 -2.11 -7.72 8.27
N LEU A 119 -1.99 -8.67 7.33
CA LEU A 119 -2.81 -8.70 6.12
C LEU A 119 -3.88 -9.80 6.15
N GLY A 120 -3.77 -10.78 7.06
CA GLY A 120 -4.64 -11.96 7.10
C GLY A 120 -6.13 -11.66 7.36
N GLN A 121 -6.45 -10.48 7.85
CA GLN A 121 -7.82 -10.00 8.08
C GLN A 121 -8.52 -9.47 6.81
N LEU A 122 -7.80 -9.39 5.69
CA LEU A 122 -8.37 -8.96 4.41
C LEU A 122 -9.18 -10.08 3.75
N PHE A 123 -10.43 -10.24 4.16
CA PHE A 123 -11.29 -11.36 3.74
C PHE A 123 -11.63 -11.38 2.24
N GLN A 124 -11.62 -10.23 1.56
CA GLN A 124 -11.90 -10.14 0.12
C GLN A 124 -10.64 -10.29 -0.74
N LEU A 125 -9.46 -10.36 -0.13
CA LEU A 125 -8.19 -10.39 -0.86
C LEU A 125 -8.05 -11.70 -1.63
N LYS A 126 -7.90 -11.59 -2.95
CA LYS A 126 -7.67 -12.71 -3.86
C LYS A 126 -6.22 -12.81 -4.31
N GLN A 127 -5.55 -11.67 -4.44
CA GLN A 127 -4.20 -11.60 -4.96
C GLN A 127 -3.31 -10.78 -4.03
N LEU A 128 -2.26 -11.42 -3.51
CA LEU A 128 -1.21 -10.79 -2.74
C LEU A 128 0.12 -10.92 -3.46
N LYS A 129 0.79 -9.80 -3.68
CA LYS A 129 2.11 -9.75 -4.28
C LYS A 129 3.08 -8.95 -3.43
N ILE A 130 4.19 -9.57 -3.05
CA ILE A 130 5.27 -8.94 -2.28
C ILE A 130 6.58 -9.25 -3.02
N GLN A 131 7.28 -8.20 -3.45
CA GLN A 131 8.47 -8.33 -4.28
C GLN A 131 9.56 -7.37 -3.81
N ALA A 132 10.82 -7.82 -3.79
CA ALA A 132 11.96 -6.93 -3.53
C ALA A 132 11.85 -6.17 -2.20
N THR A 133 11.30 -6.84 -1.17
CA THR A 133 11.23 -6.38 0.22
C THR A 133 12.37 -6.99 1.01
N THR A 134 13.56 -6.42 0.85
CA THR A 134 14.82 -7.12 1.16
C THR A 134 15.12 -7.27 2.64
N LYS A 135 14.60 -6.40 3.51
CA LYS A 135 14.91 -6.37 4.96
C LYS A 135 13.92 -7.13 5.85
N VAL A 136 12.85 -7.69 5.27
CA VAL A 136 11.89 -8.47 6.02
C VAL A 136 12.51 -9.84 6.32
N LYS A 137 12.67 -10.15 7.60
CA LYS A 137 13.37 -11.36 8.05
C LYS A 137 12.47 -12.55 8.27
N ASN A 138 11.22 -12.32 8.65
CA ASN A 138 10.27 -13.38 8.93
C ASN A 138 8.86 -12.95 8.53
N ILE A 139 8.04 -13.96 8.21
CA ILE A 139 6.59 -13.80 8.04
C ILE A 139 5.96 -14.61 9.17
N GLY A 140 5.82 -13.97 10.33
CA GLY A 140 5.26 -14.63 11.51
C GLY A 140 3.72 -14.66 11.53
N PRO A 141 3.11 -15.30 12.55
CA PRO A 141 1.66 -15.42 12.70
C PRO A 141 0.92 -14.06 12.77
N GLU A 142 1.63 -12.99 13.14
CA GLU A 142 1.14 -11.61 13.09
C GLU A 142 0.70 -11.19 11.68
N PHE A 143 1.36 -11.70 10.65
CA PHE A 143 1.00 -11.47 9.25
C PHE A 143 -0.40 -12.01 8.92
N LEU A 144 -0.77 -13.12 9.55
CA LEU A 144 -2.07 -13.78 9.41
C LEU A 144 -3.16 -13.13 10.26
N GLY A 145 -2.84 -12.14 11.10
CA GLY A 145 -3.79 -11.50 12.01
C GLY A 145 -4.17 -12.34 13.22
N VAL A 146 -3.36 -13.35 13.55
CA VAL A 146 -3.52 -14.19 14.74
C VAL A 146 -3.18 -13.34 15.97
N GLY A 147 -4.16 -13.10 16.85
CA GLY A 147 -4.01 -12.32 18.09
C GLY A 147 -4.73 -10.96 18.10
N ILE A 148 -5.29 -10.52 16.97
CA ILE A 148 -5.99 -9.23 16.85
C ILE A 148 -7.51 -9.48 16.79
N ASN A 149 -8.16 -9.71 17.94
CA ASN A 149 -9.63 -9.83 18.09
C ASN A 149 -10.37 -10.63 16.98
N SER A 150 -9.68 -11.60 16.36
CA SER A 150 -10.19 -12.28 15.18
C SER A 150 -11.20 -13.33 15.62
N THR A 151 -12.48 -13.07 15.40
CA THR A 151 -13.55 -14.08 15.52
C THR A 151 -13.43 -15.17 14.45
N THR A 152 -12.57 -14.96 13.45
CA THR A 152 -12.34 -15.86 12.32
C THR A 152 -11.05 -16.66 12.49
N LYS A 153 -11.16 -18.00 12.49
CA LYS A 153 -10.00 -18.91 12.57
C LYS A 153 -9.15 -18.98 11.30
N ILE A 154 -9.64 -18.42 10.19
CA ILE A 154 -9.03 -18.57 8.86
C ILE A 154 -8.62 -17.19 8.34
N ALA A 155 -7.31 -16.99 8.19
CA ALA A 155 -6.75 -15.84 7.50
C ALA A 155 -7.00 -15.93 5.99
N PHE A 156 -7.15 -14.79 5.31
CA PHE A 156 -7.20 -14.72 3.85
C PHE A 156 -8.23 -15.64 3.16
N GLN A 157 -9.49 -15.55 3.57
CA GLN A 157 -10.57 -16.48 3.15
C GLN A 157 -10.75 -16.68 1.64
N LYS A 158 -10.43 -15.67 0.81
CA LYS A 158 -10.63 -15.70 -0.65
C LYS A 158 -9.32 -15.68 -1.43
N LEU A 159 -8.18 -15.89 -0.77
CA LEU A 159 -6.88 -15.75 -1.42
C LEU A 159 -6.65 -16.90 -2.41
N GLU A 160 -6.44 -16.53 -3.66
CA GLU A 160 -6.26 -17.44 -4.79
C GLU A 160 -4.81 -17.43 -5.26
N MET A 161 -4.10 -16.31 -5.08
CA MET A 161 -2.73 -16.15 -5.56
C MET A 161 -1.86 -15.42 -4.54
N VAL A 162 -0.73 -16.04 -4.21
CA VAL A 162 0.36 -15.42 -3.44
C VAL A 162 1.61 -15.44 -4.30
N TYR A 163 2.24 -14.28 -4.42
CA TYR A 163 3.52 -14.14 -5.10
C TYR A 163 4.49 -13.40 -4.20
N ILE A 164 5.44 -14.14 -3.64
CA ILE A 164 6.51 -13.63 -2.78
C ILE A 164 7.84 -13.91 -3.47
N ASN A 165 8.62 -12.88 -3.77
CA ASN A 165 9.95 -13.07 -4.36
C ASN A 165 10.95 -11.98 -3.97
N LYS A 166 12.25 -12.27 -4.17
CA LYS A 166 13.35 -11.32 -3.92
C LYS A 166 13.29 -10.73 -2.50
N MET A 167 13.12 -11.58 -1.50
CA MET A 167 13.15 -11.21 -0.08
C MET A 167 14.48 -11.68 0.50
N ASP A 168 15.53 -10.88 0.29
CA ASP A 168 16.91 -11.32 0.48
C ASP A 168 17.25 -11.75 1.92
N GLU A 169 16.63 -11.14 2.94
CA GLU A 169 16.85 -11.48 4.35
C GLU A 169 15.77 -12.43 4.93
N LEU A 170 14.82 -12.94 4.12
CA LEU A 170 13.75 -13.80 4.63
C LEU A 170 14.31 -15.18 5.04
N GLU A 171 14.21 -15.49 6.33
CA GLU A 171 14.58 -16.78 6.91
C GLU A 171 13.45 -17.81 6.67
N GLU A 172 13.83 -19.04 6.28
CA GLU A 172 12.92 -20.18 6.10
C GLU A 172 12.44 -20.78 7.42
#